data_AF-A0A1J4NQZ8-F1
#
_entry.id   AF-A0A1J4NQZ8-F1
#
_cell.length_a   1.000
_cell.length_b   1.000
_cell.length_c   1.000
_cell.angle_alpha   90.00
_cell.angle_beta   90.00
_cell.angle_gamma   90.00
#
_symmetry.space_group_name_H-M   'P 1'
#
loop_
_entity.id
_entity.type
_entity.pdbx_description
1 polymer ?
#
loop_
_entity_poly.entity_id
_entity_poly.type
_entity_poly.pdbx_seq_one_letter_code
_entity_poly.pdbx_strand_id
1 'polypeptide(L)'
;MGTQERERKVYRALRRAGLDVIPDAVPAGTIPFAGGYGVEDVTGGFSHPYATPRLVERLNADWYDLAVSSGLLDHRREFLVMLPQGTRSHRAAQEHLHSGSDAPMLWTRVRLLDRWDIMGRGAASAFLGVRAGHPAFAMMALDSSVYIVASTGEAGVDVFAVGHPDRSENILRRMEQIVLDDSPYDHPQGKWQIAVWLKGRGGSTAALSDR
;
A
#
# COMPACT_ATOMS: atom_id res chain seq x y z
N MET A 1 7.24 -11.62 -19.29
CA MET A 1 7.49 -12.55 -18.15
C MET A 1 6.29 -13.46 -18.02
N GLY A 2 6.49 -14.78 -17.87
CA GLY A 2 5.38 -15.73 -17.75
C GLY A 2 4.67 -15.62 -16.40
N THR A 3 3.34 -15.69 -16.40
CA THR A 3 2.44 -15.69 -15.23
C THR A 3 2.91 -16.64 -14.12
N GLN A 4 3.50 -17.78 -14.51
CA GLN A 4 3.97 -18.85 -13.64
C GLN A 4 5.08 -18.45 -12.65
N GLU A 5 5.98 -17.53 -13.01
CA GLU A 5 7.09 -17.13 -12.13
C GLU A 5 6.64 -16.16 -11.04
N ARG A 6 5.68 -15.29 -11.37
CA ARG A 6 5.03 -14.36 -10.42
C ARG A 6 4.18 -15.13 -9.41
N GLU A 7 3.41 -16.12 -9.87
CA GLU A 7 2.66 -17.04 -9.01
C GLU A 7 3.59 -17.76 -8.02
N ARG A 8 4.71 -18.31 -8.51
CA ARG A 8 5.62 -19.11 -7.68
C ARG A 8 6.33 -18.29 -6.60
N LYS A 9 6.83 -17.10 -6.94
CA LYS A 9 7.70 -16.32 -6.06
C LYS A 9 6.94 -15.33 -5.17
N VAL A 10 5.91 -14.68 -5.71
CA VAL A 10 5.16 -13.63 -5.00
C VAL A 10 3.93 -14.21 -4.31
N TYR A 11 3.05 -14.90 -5.05
CA TYR A 11 1.74 -15.29 -4.51
C TYR A 11 1.85 -16.35 -3.42
N ARG A 12 2.80 -17.29 -3.56
CA ARG A 12 3.07 -18.29 -2.50
C ARG A 12 3.54 -17.63 -1.20
N ALA A 13 4.37 -16.58 -1.28
CA ALA A 13 4.85 -15.88 -0.09
C ALA A 13 3.71 -15.15 0.62
N LEU A 14 2.88 -14.43 -0.13
CA LEU A 14 1.70 -13.74 0.37
C LEU A 14 0.67 -14.72 0.97
N ARG A 15 0.44 -15.86 0.32
CA ARG A 15 -0.47 -16.90 0.82
C ARG A 15 -0.02 -17.48 2.16
N ARG A 16 1.29 -17.59 2.42
CA ARG A 16 1.82 -18.02 3.73
C ARG A 16 1.56 -17.01 4.85
N ALA A 17 1.42 -15.74 4.50
CA ALA A 17 1.00 -14.65 5.39
C ALA A 17 -0.52 -14.53 5.53
N GLY A 18 -1.29 -15.36 4.80
CA GLY A 18 -2.75 -15.32 4.81
C GLY A 18 -3.36 -14.35 3.81
N LEU A 19 -2.62 -13.94 2.77
CA LEU A 19 -3.13 -13.11 1.68
C LEU A 19 -3.24 -13.92 0.40
N ASP A 20 -4.46 -14.08 -0.11
CA ASP A 20 -4.69 -14.69 -1.41
C ASP A 20 -4.79 -13.62 -2.50
N VAL A 21 -4.00 -13.75 -3.56
CA VAL A 21 -3.95 -12.75 -4.63
C VAL A 21 -5.09 -12.97 -5.61
N ILE A 22 -5.81 -11.89 -5.95
CA ILE A 22 -6.83 -11.87 -6.98
C ILE A 22 -6.24 -11.13 -8.19
N PRO A 23 -5.73 -11.85 -9.21
CA PRO A 23 -5.03 -11.23 -10.34
C PRO A 23 -5.96 -10.33 -11.15
N ASP A 24 -5.37 -9.25 -11.70
CA ASP A 24 -6.02 -8.35 -12.67
C ASP A 24 -7.37 -7.76 -12.22
N ALA A 25 -7.55 -7.61 -10.90
CA ALA A 25 -8.83 -7.24 -10.29
C ALA A 25 -8.78 -5.90 -9.51
N VAL A 26 -7.84 -5.01 -9.85
CA VAL A 26 -7.79 -3.63 -9.31
C VAL A 26 -8.92 -2.81 -9.93
N PRO A 27 -9.79 -2.16 -9.13
CA PRO A 27 -10.86 -1.33 -9.66
C PRO A 27 -10.37 -0.19 -10.57
N ALA A 28 -11.15 0.14 -11.59
CA ALA A 28 -10.88 1.31 -12.41
C ALA A 28 -11.02 2.59 -11.57
N GLY A 29 -10.10 3.54 -11.77
CA GLY A 29 -10.12 4.82 -11.03
C GLY A 29 -9.49 4.80 -9.65
N THR A 30 -8.96 3.65 -9.18
CA THR A 30 -8.14 3.60 -7.96
C THR A 30 -7.02 4.62 -8.02
N ILE A 31 -6.85 5.38 -6.93
CA ILE A 31 -5.76 6.36 -6.81
C ILE A 31 -4.39 5.65 -6.90
N PRO A 32 -3.49 6.07 -7.81
CA PRO A 32 -2.23 5.36 -8.04
C PRO A 32 -1.19 5.59 -6.93
N PHE A 33 -1.35 6.63 -6.11
CA PHE A 33 -0.39 7.04 -5.09
C PHE A 33 -1.11 7.73 -3.92
N ALA A 34 -0.80 7.36 -2.68
CA ALA A 34 -1.42 7.92 -1.48
C ALA A 34 -0.38 8.39 -0.44
N GLY A 35 0.84 8.71 -0.88
CA GLY A 35 1.88 9.28 -0.02
C GLY A 35 1.79 10.80 0.10
N GLY A 36 2.49 11.37 1.08
CA GLY A 36 2.54 12.82 1.29
C GLY A 36 1.35 13.40 2.04
N TYR A 37 0.56 12.56 2.73
CA TYR A 37 -0.52 12.96 3.61
C TYR A 37 0.01 13.76 4.82
N GLY A 38 -0.85 14.65 5.35
CA GLY A 38 -0.65 15.38 6.59
C GLY A 38 -1.29 14.67 7.79
N VAL A 39 -1.09 15.22 8.98
CA VAL A 39 -1.69 14.69 10.22
C VAL A 39 -3.21 14.81 10.21
N GLU A 40 -3.74 15.82 9.52
CA GLU A 40 -5.16 16.08 9.30
C GLU A 40 -5.85 14.98 8.48
N ASP A 41 -5.10 14.25 7.66
CA ASP A 41 -5.62 13.17 6.83
C ASP A 41 -5.66 11.83 7.61
N VAL A 42 -4.99 11.75 8.77
CA VAL A 42 -4.90 10.54 9.60
C VAL A 42 -6.18 10.35 10.42
N THR A 43 -6.86 9.23 10.19
CA THR A 43 -8.11 8.88 10.88
C THR A 43 -7.91 7.87 12.00
N GLY A 44 -6.71 7.32 12.15
CA GLY A 44 -6.36 6.38 13.21
C GLY A 44 -4.96 5.82 13.03
N GLY A 45 -4.44 5.17 14.07
CA GLY A 45 -3.13 4.55 14.01
C GLY A 45 -2.65 4.06 15.36
N PHE A 46 -1.53 3.36 15.35
CA PHE A 46 -0.87 2.88 16.55
C PHE A 46 0.65 2.81 16.33
N SER A 47 1.37 2.81 17.44
CA SER A 47 2.82 2.71 17.46
C SER A 47 3.27 1.74 18.55
N HIS A 48 4.24 0.89 18.25
CA HIS A 48 4.86 0.01 19.25
C HIS A 48 6.38 0.11 19.20
N PRO A 49 7.07 0.34 20.34
CA PRO A 49 8.51 0.21 20.41
C PRO A 49 8.93 -1.26 20.24
N TYR A 50 10.14 -1.52 19.76
CA TYR A 50 10.63 -2.91 19.59
C TYR A 50 10.72 -3.71 20.89
N ALA A 51 10.84 -3.04 22.02
CA ALA A 51 10.84 -3.66 23.35
C ALA A 51 9.47 -4.23 23.77
N THR A 52 8.41 -3.99 22.99
CA THR A 52 7.06 -4.46 23.32
C THR A 52 7.02 -6.00 23.40
N PRO A 53 6.61 -6.56 24.56
CA PRO A 53 6.47 -8.01 24.69
C PRO A 53 5.46 -8.56 23.71
N ARG A 54 5.82 -9.64 23.00
CA ARG A 54 4.97 -10.26 21.97
C ARG A 54 4.57 -9.28 20.87
N LEU A 55 5.57 -8.51 20.39
CA LEU A 55 5.40 -7.44 19.40
C LEU A 55 4.59 -7.89 18.19
N VAL A 56 4.93 -9.02 17.58
CA VAL A 56 4.25 -9.49 16.36
C VAL A 56 2.77 -9.75 16.61
N GLU A 57 2.42 -10.38 17.73
CA GLU A 57 1.02 -10.65 18.06
C GLU A 57 0.23 -9.36 18.32
N ARG A 58 0.84 -8.38 19.01
CA ARG A 58 0.21 -7.07 19.23
C ARG A 58 0.02 -6.29 17.94
N LEU A 59 1.06 -6.22 17.11
CA LEU A 59 0.98 -5.55 15.81
C LEU A 59 -0.10 -6.17 14.91
N ASN A 60 -0.24 -7.51 14.90
CA ASN A 60 -1.29 -8.17 14.15
C ASN A 60 -2.69 -7.83 14.70
N ALA A 61 -2.88 -7.90 16.02
CA ALA A 61 -4.15 -7.57 16.65
C ALA A 61 -4.57 -6.12 16.36
N ASP A 62 -3.69 -5.17 16.62
CA ASP A 62 -3.97 -3.74 16.44
C ASP A 62 -4.15 -3.38 14.96
N TRP A 63 -3.41 -4.03 14.05
CA TRP A 63 -3.63 -3.87 12.60
C TRP A 63 -5.02 -4.35 12.19
N TYR A 64 -5.47 -5.50 12.70
CA TYR A 64 -6.78 -6.03 12.36
C TYR A 64 -7.90 -5.13 12.91
N ASP A 65 -7.78 -4.68 14.15
CA ASP A 65 -8.73 -3.75 14.77
C ASP A 65 -8.78 -2.41 14.01
N LEU A 66 -7.62 -1.86 13.63
CA LEU A 66 -7.54 -0.66 12.79
C LEU A 66 -8.16 -0.90 11.41
N ALA A 67 -7.85 -2.02 10.76
CA ALA A 67 -8.33 -2.34 9.42
C ALA A 67 -9.86 -2.53 9.38
N VAL A 68 -10.45 -3.12 10.43
CA VAL A 68 -11.90 -3.25 10.56
C VAL A 68 -12.53 -1.89 10.89
N SER A 69 -12.02 -1.18 11.89
CA SER A 69 -12.63 0.08 12.36
C SER A 69 -12.54 1.22 11.35
N SER A 70 -11.47 1.27 10.55
CA SER A 70 -11.31 2.27 9.49
C SER A 70 -12.13 1.95 8.24
N GLY A 71 -12.47 0.67 7.99
CA GLY A 71 -13.16 0.23 6.78
C GLY A 71 -12.25 -0.31 5.68
N LEU A 72 -10.96 -0.57 5.95
CA LEU A 72 -10.10 -1.33 5.03
C LEU A 72 -10.66 -2.74 4.77
N LEU A 73 -11.13 -3.41 5.84
CA LEU A 73 -11.73 -4.74 5.77
C LEU A 73 -13.25 -4.65 5.79
N ASP A 74 -13.84 -4.93 4.64
CA ASP A 74 -15.28 -5.19 4.52
C ASP A 74 -15.62 -6.67 4.81
N HIS A 75 -16.88 -7.04 4.61
CA HIS A 75 -17.35 -8.42 4.76
C HIS A 75 -16.65 -9.43 3.83
N ARG A 76 -16.08 -8.98 2.71
CA ARG A 76 -15.32 -9.82 1.76
C ARG A 76 -13.86 -9.95 2.14
N ARG A 77 -13.36 -9.05 3.01
CA ARG A 77 -11.96 -8.94 3.43
C ARG A 77 -11.02 -8.79 2.24
N GLU A 78 -11.47 -8.08 1.21
CA GLU A 78 -10.72 -7.83 0.00
C GLU A 78 -10.26 -6.38 -0.06
N PHE A 79 -8.98 -6.18 -0.36
CA PHE A 79 -8.34 -4.87 -0.39
C PHE A 79 -7.15 -4.89 -1.32
N LEU A 80 -6.53 -3.73 -1.53
CA LEU A 80 -5.34 -3.58 -2.35
C LEU A 80 -4.10 -3.56 -1.47
N VAL A 81 -3.05 -4.23 -1.91
CA VAL A 81 -1.69 -4.15 -1.33
C VAL A 81 -0.75 -3.63 -2.40
N MET A 82 0.08 -2.67 -2.05
CA MET A 82 1.10 -2.15 -2.95
C MET A 82 2.29 -3.11 -2.98
N LEU A 83 2.56 -3.69 -4.15
CA LEU A 83 3.63 -4.66 -4.36
C LEU A 83 4.57 -4.19 -5.49
N PRO A 84 5.88 -4.47 -5.41
CA PRO A 84 6.79 -4.21 -6.51
C PRO A 84 6.40 -5.00 -7.76
N GLN A 85 6.48 -4.37 -8.93
CA GLN A 85 6.26 -5.06 -10.21
C GLN A 85 7.41 -6.06 -10.46
N GLY A 86 7.07 -7.30 -10.72
CA GLY A 86 8.05 -8.37 -10.94
C GLY A 86 8.36 -9.17 -9.68
N THR A 87 9.57 -9.71 -9.58
CA THR A 87 9.99 -10.58 -8.46
C THR A 87 10.93 -9.88 -7.47
N ARG A 88 11.14 -8.58 -7.63
CA ARG A 88 12.01 -7.82 -6.72
C ARG A 88 11.31 -7.71 -5.38
N SER A 89 12.03 -8.02 -4.32
CA SER A 89 11.56 -7.80 -2.96
C SER A 89 11.62 -6.33 -2.58
N HIS A 90 10.87 -5.93 -1.57
CA HIS A 90 11.01 -4.67 -0.86
C HIS A 90 12.46 -4.42 -0.41
N ARG A 91 13.13 -5.46 0.10
CA ARG A 91 14.56 -5.40 0.44
C ARG A 91 15.45 -5.08 -0.78
N ALA A 92 15.22 -5.76 -1.91
CA ALA A 92 15.97 -5.47 -3.13
C ALA A 92 15.68 -4.07 -3.66
N ALA A 93 14.44 -3.59 -3.56
CA ALA A 93 14.09 -2.22 -3.90
C ALA A 93 14.86 -1.21 -3.01
N GLN A 94 14.90 -1.44 -1.69
CA GLN A 94 15.68 -0.60 -0.77
C GLN A 94 17.18 -0.57 -1.10
N GLU A 95 17.78 -1.72 -1.39
CA GLU A 95 19.20 -1.83 -1.77
C GLU A 95 19.52 -1.12 -3.10
N HIS A 96 18.50 -0.90 -3.95
CA HIS A 96 18.63 -0.31 -5.29
C HIS A 96 18.07 1.11 -5.42
N LEU A 97 17.60 1.74 -4.33
CA LEU A 97 17.09 3.13 -4.30
C LEU A 97 18.03 4.15 -4.94
N HIS A 98 19.35 3.92 -4.90
CA HIS A 98 20.36 4.81 -5.49
C HIS A 98 20.73 4.47 -6.95
N SER A 99 20.14 3.43 -7.53
CA SER A 99 20.50 2.90 -8.86
C SER A 99 19.51 3.25 -9.98
N GLY A 100 18.47 4.04 -9.69
CA GLY A 100 17.55 4.61 -10.68
C GLY A 100 16.67 3.61 -11.43
N SER A 101 16.67 2.32 -11.04
CA SER A 101 15.85 1.27 -11.63
C SER A 101 15.01 0.58 -10.55
N ASP A 102 14.17 1.34 -9.85
CA ASP A 102 13.18 0.73 -8.97
C ASP A 102 12.05 0.13 -9.81
N ALA A 103 11.64 -1.09 -9.49
CA ALA A 103 10.47 -1.67 -10.11
C ALA A 103 9.23 -0.85 -9.69
N PRO A 104 8.32 -0.50 -10.60
CA PRO A 104 7.16 0.31 -10.24
C PRO A 104 6.32 -0.45 -9.22
N MET A 105 5.90 0.23 -8.17
CA MET A 105 4.99 -0.33 -7.18
C MET A 105 3.57 -0.30 -7.75
N LEU A 106 2.88 -1.43 -7.73
CA LEU A 106 1.53 -1.58 -8.28
C LEU A 106 0.56 -2.07 -7.21
N TRP A 107 -0.63 -1.51 -7.22
CA TRP A 107 -1.75 -2.08 -6.48
C TRP A 107 -2.06 -3.49 -6.95
N THR A 108 -2.20 -4.40 -6.00
CA THR A 108 -2.58 -5.79 -6.22
C THR A 108 -3.73 -6.12 -5.29
N ARG A 109 -4.86 -6.57 -5.84
CA ARG A 109 -5.99 -7.00 -5.02
C ARG A 109 -5.68 -8.32 -4.34
N VAL A 110 -5.99 -8.39 -3.06
CA VAL A 110 -5.84 -9.58 -2.23
C VAL A 110 -7.11 -9.81 -1.40
N ARG A 111 -7.25 -11.03 -0.89
CA ARG A 111 -8.23 -11.40 0.15
C ARG A 111 -7.49 -11.88 1.40
N LEU A 112 -7.90 -11.39 2.57
CA LEU A 112 -7.44 -11.93 3.85
C LEU A 112 -8.10 -13.29 4.11
N LEU A 113 -7.28 -14.31 4.35
CA LEU A 113 -7.72 -15.65 4.72
C LEU A 113 -8.01 -15.74 6.22
N ASP A 114 -8.72 -16.77 6.68
CA ASP A 114 -9.03 -16.95 8.11
C ASP A 114 -7.78 -17.14 8.98
N ARG A 115 -6.74 -17.74 8.41
CA ARG A 115 -5.41 -17.85 9.03
C ARG A 115 -4.48 -16.86 8.36
N TRP A 116 -4.06 -15.85 9.12
CA TRP A 116 -3.21 -14.79 8.63
C TRP A 116 -2.17 -14.39 9.68
N ASP A 117 -1.08 -13.79 9.20
CA ASP A 117 0.01 -13.24 10.01
C ASP A 117 0.75 -12.20 9.15
N ILE A 118 0.22 -10.97 9.15
CA ILE A 118 0.72 -9.87 8.30
C ILE A 118 2.01 -9.31 8.88
N MET A 119 2.08 -9.13 10.20
CA MET A 119 3.20 -8.48 10.88
C MET A 119 4.34 -9.43 11.21
N GLY A 120 4.11 -10.74 11.17
CA GLY A 120 5.12 -11.79 11.30
C GLY A 120 5.54 -12.32 9.93
N ARG A 121 4.87 -13.37 9.44
CA ARG A 121 5.16 -14.01 8.15
C ARG A 121 5.06 -13.06 6.95
N GLY A 122 4.11 -12.11 6.98
CA GLY A 122 3.99 -11.07 5.95
C GLY A 122 5.19 -10.14 5.96
N ALA A 123 5.53 -9.54 7.11
CA ALA A 123 6.70 -8.66 7.24
C ALA A 123 8.04 -9.40 7.02
N ALA A 124 8.11 -10.68 7.36
CA ALA A 124 9.23 -11.56 7.03
C ALA A 124 9.22 -12.02 5.57
N SER A 125 8.11 -11.84 4.85
CA SER A 125 8.11 -11.96 3.41
C SER A 125 8.89 -10.78 2.87
N ALA A 126 9.58 -11.02 1.76
CA ALA A 126 10.35 -9.99 1.11
C ALA A 126 9.46 -8.91 0.45
N PHE A 127 8.15 -8.84 0.74
CA PHE A 127 7.20 -7.93 0.09
C PHE A 127 6.49 -6.97 1.03
N LEU A 128 6.25 -7.35 2.28
CA LEU A 128 5.54 -6.52 3.27
C LEU A 128 6.45 -6.04 4.40
N GLY A 129 7.75 -6.20 4.26
CA GLY A 129 8.72 -5.83 5.29
C GLY A 129 10.09 -6.40 5.02
N VAL A 130 10.95 -6.29 6.04
CA VAL A 130 12.32 -6.79 6.02
C VAL A 130 12.47 -8.06 6.87
N ARG A 131 11.76 -8.13 7.99
CA ARG A 131 11.71 -9.29 8.91
C ARG A 131 10.44 -9.23 9.77
N ALA A 132 10.14 -10.31 10.50
CA ALA A 132 9.02 -10.32 11.44
C ALA A 132 9.10 -9.15 12.44
N GLY A 133 7.98 -8.47 12.65
CA GLY A 133 7.87 -7.27 13.48
C GLY A 133 8.48 -6.00 12.86
N HIS A 134 8.89 -6.05 11.58
CA HIS A 134 9.45 -4.91 10.84
C HIS A 134 8.71 -4.76 9.51
N PRO A 135 7.43 -4.35 9.57
CA PRO A 135 6.60 -4.17 8.39
C PRO A 135 6.99 -2.93 7.59
N ALA A 136 6.85 -3.03 6.28
CA ALA A 136 6.94 -1.93 5.35
C ALA A 136 5.99 -2.23 4.21
N PHE A 137 4.76 -1.70 4.30
CA PHE A 137 3.72 -1.95 3.33
C PHE A 137 2.72 -0.80 3.28
N ALA A 138 1.97 -0.80 2.19
CA ALA A 138 0.85 0.10 1.96
C ALA A 138 -0.34 -0.72 1.46
N MET A 139 -1.51 -0.42 2.02
CA MET A 139 -2.77 -1.10 1.76
C MET A 139 -3.87 -0.07 1.50
N MET A 140 -4.88 -0.43 0.70
CA MET A 140 -5.96 0.49 0.36
C MET A 140 -7.30 -0.25 0.21
N ALA A 141 -8.37 0.37 0.68
CA ALA A 141 -9.72 -0.11 0.43
C ALA A 141 -10.01 -0.09 -1.09
N LEU A 142 -10.87 -1.00 -1.57
CA LEU A 142 -11.14 -1.12 -3.01
C LEU A 142 -11.81 0.14 -3.60
N ASP A 143 -12.53 0.89 -2.79
CA ASP A 143 -13.16 2.18 -3.14
C ASP A 143 -12.24 3.39 -2.87
N SER A 144 -10.96 3.14 -2.52
CA SER A 144 -9.98 4.16 -2.15
C SER A 144 -10.37 5.04 -0.96
N SER A 145 -11.35 4.63 -0.15
CA SER A 145 -11.81 5.38 1.02
C SER A 145 -10.80 5.39 2.19
N VAL A 146 -9.92 4.40 2.26
CA VAL A 146 -8.93 4.25 3.32
C VAL A 146 -7.61 3.79 2.74
N TYR A 147 -6.52 4.37 3.23
CA TYR A 147 -5.16 3.93 2.99
C TYR A 147 -4.48 3.61 4.32
N ILE A 148 -3.95 2.39 4.49
CA ILE A 148 -3.16 2.01 5.66
C ILE A 148 -1.71 1.85 5.25
N VAL A 149 -0.82 2.52 5.97
CA VAL A 149 0.62 2.41 5.80
C VAL A 149 1.27 1.94 7.10
N ALA A 150 2.17 0.97 6.97
CA ALA A 150 3.01 0.51 8.06
C ALA A 150 4.46 0.86 7.73
N SER A 151 5.13 1.51 8.67
CA SER A 151 6.53 1.90 8.57
C SER A 151 7.34 1.37 9.74
N THR A 152 8.53 0.88 9.43
CA THR A 152 9.56 0.47 10.38
C THR A 152 10.51 1.66 10.58
N GLY A 153 10.58 2.18 11.79
CA GLY A 153 11.52 3.23 12.19
C GLY A 153 12.65 2.70 13.08
N GLU A 154 13.48 3.60 13.60
CA GLU A 154 14.61 3.23 14.47
C GLU A 154 14.15 2.71 15.84
N ALA A 155 13.09 3.29 16.40
CA ALA A 155 12.60 2.98 17.74
C ALA A 155 11.49 1.91 17.77
N GLY A 156 10.81 1.68 16.65
CA GLY A 156 9.65 0.82 16.61
C GLY A 156 8.92 0.82 15.27
N VAL A 157 7.66 0.43 15.34
CA VAL A 157 6.75 0.32 14.19
C VAL A 157 5.61 1.32 14.38
N ASP A 158 5.30 2.04 13.32
CA ASP A 158 4.18 2.96 13.23
C ASP A 158 3.23 2.49 12.13
N VAL A 159 1.92 2.51 12.42
CA VAL A 159 0.88 2.15 11.46
C VAL A 159 -0.20 3.23 11.49
N PHE A 160 -0.50 3.81 10.34
CA PHE A 160 -1.49 4.88 10.22
C PHE A 160 -2.55 4.52 9.17
N ALA A 161 -3.79 4.86 9.48
CA ALA A 161 -4.90 4.90 8.54
C ALA A 161 -5.16 6.34 8.11
N VAL A 162 -5.23 6.55 6.80
CA VAL A 162 -5.52 7.82 6.14
C VAL A 162 -6.89 7.71 5.48
N GLY A 163 -7.78 8.64 5.83
CA GLY A 163 -9.14 8.67 5.31
C GLY A 163 -9.22 9.45 4.00
N HIS A 164 -9.99 8.93 3.04
CA HIS A 164 -10.23 9.52 1.73
C HIS A 164 -8.97 10.15 1.10
N PRO A 165 -7.89 9.37 0.89
CA PRO A 165 -6.64 9.88 0.32
C PRO A 165 -6.84 10.51 -1.07
N ASP A 166 -7.89 10.12 -1.79
CA ASP A 166 -8.30 10.72 -3.05
C ASP A 166 -8.82 12.16 -2.93
N ARG A 167 -9.10 12.64 -1.72
CA ARG A 167 -9.62 13.99 -1.44
C ARG A 167 -8.62 14.85 -0.67
N SER A 168 -7.53 14.27 -0.18
CA SER A 168 -6.49 15.00 0.55
C SER A 168 -5.78 16.00 -0.35
N GLU A 169 -5.84 17.29 0.01
CA GLU A 169 -5.11 18.34 -0.70
C GLU A 169 -3.59 18.11 -0.67
N ASN A 170 -3.07 17.56 0.42
CA ASN A 170 -1.63 17.25 0.54
C ASN A 170 -1.20 16.18 -0.45
N ILE A 171 -1.95 15.09 -0.54
CA ILE A 171 -1.66 14.00 -1.47
C ILE A 171 -1.82 14.48 -2.92
N LEU A 172 -2.88 15.24 -3.21
CA LEU A 172 -3.10 15.81 -4.55
C LEU A 172 -1.94 16.72 -4.97
N ARG A 173 -1.56 17.67 -4.12
CA ARG A 173 -0.41 18.56 -4.35
C ARG A 173 0.88 17.76 -4.52
N ARG A 174 1.08 16.71 -3.74
CA ARG A 174 2.27 15.84 -3.86
C ARG A 174 2.29 15.12 -5.21
N MET A 175 1.15 14.63 -5.67
CA MET A 175 1.03 14.00 -6.99
C MET A 175 1.29 14.98 -8.13
N GLU A 176 0.79 16.21 -8.04
CA GLU A 176 1.08 17.27 -9.01
C GLU A 176 2.58 17.58 -9.08
N GLN A 177 3.24 17.71 -7.93
CA GLN A 177 4.70 17.87 -7.85
C GLN A 177 5.43 16.71 -8.52
N ILE A 178 5.06 15.46 -8.23
CA ILE A 178 5.66 14.27 -8.87
C ILE A 178 5.53 14.33 -10.39
N VAL A 179 4.41 14.81 -10.93
CA VAL A 179 4.20 14.90 -12.39
C VAL A 179 5.03 16.03 -13.02
N LEU A 180 5.22 17.14 -12.29
CA LEU A 180 5.94 18.32 -12.77
C LEU A 180 7.46 18.19 -12.62
N ASP A 181 7.93 17.48 -11.60
CA ASP A 181 9.35 17.32 -11.30
C ASP A 181 10.03 16.42 -12.33
N ASP A 182 11.17 16.82 -12.87
CA ASP A 182 12.00 15.99 -13.76
C ASP A 182 13.01 15.15 -12.97
N SER A 183 12.54 14.54 -11.88
CA SER A 183 13.38 13.69 -11.02
C SER A 183 13.72 12.37 -11.74
N PRO A 184 15.02 12.03 -11.87
CA PRO A 184 15.46 10.76 -12.47
C PRO A 184 15.15 9.54 -11.59
N TYR A 185 14.70 9.76 -10.35
CA TYR A 185 14.33 8.71 -9.41
C TYR A 185 12.87 8.27 -9.54
N ASP A 186 12.04 9.05 -10.22
CA ASP A 186 10.63 8.68 -10.38
C ASP A 186 10.46 7.74 -11.57
N HIS A 187 9.80 6.61 -11.32
CA HIS A 187 9.55 5.64 -12.37
C HIS A 187 8.57 6.20 -13.43
N PRO A 188 8.93 6.23 -14.74
CA PRO A 188 8.11 6.86 -15.79
C PRO A 188 6.66 6.33 -15.85
N GLN A 189 6.47 5.04 -15.61
CA GLN A 189 5.13 4.43 -15.57
C GLN A 189 4.28 4.97 -14.40
N GLY A 190 4.89 5.17 -13.22
CA GLY A 190 4.18 5.68 -12.05
C GLY A 190 3.75 7.14 -12.26
N LYS A 191 4.67 7.96 -12.79
CA LYS A 191 4.38 9.34 -13.23
C LYS A 191 3.23 9.40 -14.23
N TRP A 192 3.25 8.55 -15.25
CA TRP A 192 2.18 8.48 -16.24
C TRP A 192 0.83 8.08 -15.63
N GLN A 193 0.80 7.09 -14.72
CA GLN A 193 -0.42 6.69 -14.03
C GLN A 193 -1.00 7.82 -13.18
N ILE A 194 -0.15 8.55 -12.45
CA ILE A 194 -0.55 9.74 -11.68
C ILE A 194 -1.12 10.81 -12.60
N ALA A 195 -0.43 11.15 -13.69
CA ALA A 195 -0.88 12.18 -14.64
C ALA A 195 -2.23 11.84 -15.28
N VAL A 196 -2.42 10.58 -15.71
CA VAL A 196 -3.70 10.10 -16.28
C VAL A 196 -4.83 10.19 -15.25
N TRP A 197 -4.57 9.76 -14.01
CA TRP A 197 -5.55 9.80 -12.94
C TRP A 197 -5.96 11.23 -12.57
N LEU A 198 -4.99 12.13 -12.39
CA LEU A 198 -5.23 13.56 -12.13
C LEU A 198 -6.08 14.20 -13.24
N LYS A 199 -5.77 13.92 -14.52
CA LYS A 199 -6.55 14.41 -15.65
C LYS A 199 -7.98 13.86 -15.66
N GLY A 200 -8.15 12.58 -15.33
CA GLY A 200 -9.46 11.92 -15.27
C GLY A 200 -10.40 12.52 -14.21
N ARG A 201 -9.85 13.06 -13.11
CA ARG A 201 -10.63 13.72 -12.06
C ARG A 201 -11.27 15.03 -12.50
N GLY A 202 -10.54 15.84 -13.25
CA GLY A 202 -11.04 17.12 -13.75
C GLY A 202 -12.23 17.01 -14.72
N GLY A 203 -12.48 15.82 -15.28
CA GLY A 203 -13.63 15.54 -16.14
C GLY A 203 -14.92 15.16 -15.40
N SER A 204 -14.84 14.75 -14.12
CA SER A 204 -16.01 14.27 -13.37
C SER A 204 -16.76 15.41 -12.65
N THR A 205 -16.10 16.53 -12.37
CA THR A 205 -16.72 17.72 -11.76
C THR A 205 -17.60 18.51 -12.74
N ALA A 206 -17.41 18.35 -14.05
CA ALA A 206 -18.28 18.98 -15.06
C ALA A 206 -19.65 18.29 -15.21
N ALA A 207 -19.82 17.05 -14.75
CA ALA A 207 -21.05 16.28 -14.93
C ALA A 207 -22.08 16.45 -13.79
N LEU A 208 -21.75 17.21 -12.74
CA LEU A 208 -22.64 17.46 -11.58
C LEU A 208 -23.15 18.90 -11.50
N SER A 209 -22.90 19.73 -12.52
CA SER A 209 -23.42 21.11 -12.61
C SER A 209 -24.69 21.26 -13.46
N ASP A 210 -25.18 20.19 -14.10
CA ASP A 210 -26.42 20.21 -14.89
C ASP A 210 -27.44 19.20 -14.33
N ARG A 211 -28.04 19.53 -13.19
CA ARG A 211 -29.37 19.04 -12.78
C ARG A 211 -30.11 20.07 -11.94
#